data_AF-A0A8T5QGZ6-F1
#
_entry.id   AF-A0A8T5QGZ6-F1
#
_cell.length_a   1.000
_cell.length_b   1.000
_cell.length_c   1.000
_cell.angle_alpha   90.00
_cell.angle_beta   90.00
_cell.angle_gamma   90.00
#
_symmetry.space_group_name_H-M   'P 1'
#
loop_
_entity.id
_entity.type
_entity.pdbx_description
1 polymer ?
#
loop_
_entity_poly.entity_id
_entity_poly.type
_entity_poly.pdbx_seq_one_letter_code
_entity_poly.pdbx_strand_id
1 'polypeptide(L)'
;MGDIKTLVKTVYGPVKSRRLGISLGISLSPRERVVCDFGCVYCQYSIDDIRKAKKGVKAGKFPSVDEVKKALEKRLKSKQEFDSITI
;
A
#
# COMPACT_ATOMS: atom_id res chain seq x y z
N MET A 1 3.14 11.99 -4.49
CA MET A 1 4.38 11.22 -4.69
C MET A 1 4.20 9.84 -4.08
N GLY A 2 3.64 8.91 -4.85
CA GLY A 2 3.49 7.52 -4.47
C GLY A 2 3.52 6.72 -5.76
N ASP A 3 4.72 6.31 -6.16
CA ASP A 3 4.88 5.47 -7.35
C ASP A 3 4.10 4.18 -7.17
N ILE A 4 3.41 3.73 -8.22
CA ILE A 4 2.65 2.47 -8.22
C ILE A 4 3.53 1.29 -7.76
N LYS A 5 4.84 1.34 -8.03
CA LYS A 5 5.84 0.34 -7.60
C LYS A 5 5.92 0.16 -6.08
N THR A 6 5.57 1.18 -5.30
CA THR A 6 5.61 1.16 -3.84
C THR A 6 4.36 0.50 -3.25
N LEU A 7 3.23 0.55 -3.97
CA LEU A 7 1.93 -0.04 -3.57
C LEU A 7 1.81 -1.53 -3.87
N VAL A 8 2.67 -2.08 -4.74
CA VAL A 8 2.79 -3.52 -5.03
C VAL A 8 3.33 -4.29 -3.80
N LYS A 9 3.90 -3.59 -2.81
CA LYS A 9 4.39 -4.20 -1.56
C LYS A 9 3.36 -4.05 -0.44
N THR A 10 3.11 -5.16 0.26
CA THR A 10 2.25 -5.22 1.45
C THR A 10 2.72 -4.29 2.57
N VAL A 11 4.04 -4.09 2.69
CA VAL A 11 4.65 -3.13 3.61
C VAL A 11 5.62 -2.26 2.81
N TYR A 12 5.47 -0.94 2.91
CA TYR A 12 6.23 0.05 2.15
C TYR A 12 6.82 1.15 3.04
N GLY A 13 7.78 1.88 2.51
CA GLY A 13 8.56 2.88 3.24
C GLY A 13 9.97 2.42 3.61
N PRO A 14 10.72 3.22 4.39
CA PRO A 14 10.27 4.41 5.13
C PRO A 14 9.88 5.59 4.23
N VAL A 15 8.76 6.25 4.56
CA VAL A 15 8.29 7.48 3.89
C VAL A 15 8.42 8.63 4.86
N LYS A 16 9.06 9.73 4.45
CA LYS A 16 9.11 10.96 5.25
C LYS A 16 7.77 11.69 5.15
N SER A 17 6.86 11.35 6.05
CA SER A 17 5.59 12.04 6.23
C SER A 17 5.82 13.42 6.84
N ARG A 18 5.14 14.43 6.26
CA ARG A 18 5.14 15.78 6.83
C ARG A 18 4.47 15.85 8.21
N ARG A 19 3.53 14.95 8.50
CA ARG A 19 2.73 14.95 9.74
C ARG A 19 3.24 13.96 10.79
N LEU A 20 3.80 12.83 10.35
CA LEU A 20 4.09 11.67 11.21
C LEU A 20 5.57 11.29 11.25
N GLY A 21 6.46 12.15 10.76
CA GLY A 21 7.89 11.85 10.67
C GLY A 21 8.17 10.74 9.66
N ILE A 22 9.07 9.83 9.98
CA ILE A 22 9.42 8.67 9.16
C ILE A 22 8.39 7.56 9.41
N SER A 23 7.49 7.32 8.47
CA SER A 23 6.43 6.33 8.62
C SER A 23 6.66 5.08 7.76
N LEU A 24 6.31 3.92 8.31
CA LEU A 24 6.12 2.69 7.56
C LEU A 24 4.65 2.56 7.17
N GLY A 25 4.36 2.21 5.91
CA GLY A 25 3.00 2.03 5.42
C GLY A 25 2.66 0.57 5.16
N ILE A 26 1.41 0.21 5.39
CA ILE A 26 0.85 -1.12 5.12
C ILE A 26 -0.21 -0.98 4.03
N SER A 27 -0.05 -1.70 2.91
CA SER A 27 -1.06 -1.76 1.85
C SER A 27 -1.81 -3.07 1.94
N LEU A 28 -3.12 -2.99 2.16
CA LEU A 28 -4.04 -4.14 2.14
C LEU A 28 -4.64 -4.41 0.76
N SER A 29 -4.41 -3.52 -0.21
CA SER A 29 -4.87 -3.75 -1.57
C SER A 29 -4.09 -4.91 -2.22
N PRO A 30 -4.71 -5.66 -3.16
CA PRO A 30 -4.01 -6.61 -3.99
C PRO A 30 -2.83 -5.96 -4.72
N ARG A 31 -1.80 -6.74 -5.03
CA ARG A 31 -0.56 -6.22 -5.64
C ARG A 31 -0.77 -5.61 -7.01
N GLU A 32 -1.81 -6.03 -7.71
CA GLU A 32 -2.09 -5.69 -9.09
C GLU A 32 -2.99 -4.45 -9.23
N ARG A 33 -3.71 -4.05 -8.17
CA ARG A 33 -4.71 -2.97 -8.23
C ARG A 33 -4.99 -2.34 -6.87
N VAL A 34 -5.29 -1.04 -6.89
CA VAL A 34 -5.87 -0.34 -5.74
C VAL A 34 -7.37 -0.60 -5.72
N VAL A 35 -7.93 -1.00 -4.58
CA VAL A 35 -9.36 -1.26 -4.41
C VAL A 35 -9.98 -0.13 -3.61
N CYS A 36 -10.78 0.71 -4.28
CA CYS A 36 -11.48 1.84 -3.69
C CYS A 36 -12.70 2.15 -4.57
N ASP A 37 -13.88 2.33 -3.97
CA ASP A 37 -15.15 2.68 -4.64
C ASP A 37 -15.49 4.18 -4.51
N PHE A 38 -14.65 4.96 -3.83
CA PHE A 38 -14.86 6.39 -3.63
C PHE A 38 -14.48 7.22 -4.87
N GLY A 39 -15.33 8.16 -5.24
CA GLY A 39 -15.13 9.13 -6.32
C GLY A 39 -14.46 10.43 -5.87
N CYS A 40 -13.35 10.36 -5.12
CA CYS A 40 -12.71 11.54 -4.53
C CYS A 40 -12.19 12.53 -5.59
N VAL A 41 -12.61 13.80 -5.54
CA VAL A 41 -12.12 14.88 -6.43
C VAL A 41 -10.63 15.20 -6.25
N TYR A 42 -10.06 14.84 -5.09
CA TYR A 42 -8.65 14.99 -4.77
C TYR A 42 -7.89 13.65 -4.78
N CYS A 43 -8.44 12.63 -5.45
CA CYS A 43 -7.77 11.34 -5.51
C CYS A 43 -6.40 11.48 -6.19
N GLN A 44 -5.34 11.07 -5.50
CA GLN A 44 -4.01 10.98 -6.12
C GLN A 44 -3.87 9.79 -7.08
N TYR A 45 -4.81 8.85 -7.04
CA TYR A 45 -4.83 7.68 -7.92
C TYR A 45 -5.60 8.01 -9.18
N SER A 46 -5.06 7.61 -10.32
CA SER A 46 -5.79 7.73 -11.57
C SER A 46 -7.05 6.87 -11.53
N ILE A 47 -8.08 7.33 -12.23
CA ILE A 47 -9.25 6.51 -12.55
C ILE A 47 -8.80 5.18 -13.17
N ASP A 48 -7.75 5.14 -13.98
CA ASP A 48 -7.21 3.90 -14.54
C ASP A 48 -6.53 3.00 -13.50
N ASP A 49 -5.94 3.56 -12.45
CA ASP A 49 -5.33 2.78 -11.36
C ASP A 49 -6.41 2.10 -10.49
N ILE A 50 -7.59 2.73 -10.40
CA ILE A 50 -8.79 2.21 -9.74
C ILE A 50 -9.57 1.27 -10.69
N ARG A 51 -9.72 1.64 -11.97
CA ARG A 51 -10.55 0.98 -13.00
C ARG A 51 -9.80 -0.06 -13.85
N LYS A 52 -8.49 -0.27 -13.69
CA LYS A 52 -7.78 -1.47 -14.20
C LYS A 52 -8.37 -2.79 -13.67
N ALA A 53 -9.37 -2.72 -12.79
CA ALA A 53 -10.47 -3.68 -12.69
C ALA A 53 -11.35 -3.77 -13.97
N LYS A 54 -10.76 -3.88 -15.17
CA LYS A 54 -11.53 -4.18 -16.38
C LYS A 54 -12.20 -5.54 -16.20
N LYS A 55 -13.49 -5.63 -16.58
CA LYS A 55 -14.31 -6.85 -16.63
C LYS A 55 -13.45 -8.06 -17.03
N GLY A 56 -13.33 -9.04 -16.14
CA GLY A 56 -12.60 -10.29 -16.38
C GLY A 56 -11.27 -10.44 -15.63
N VAL A 57 -10.71 -9.36 -15.06
CA VAL A 57 -9.56 -9.49 -14.15
C VAL A 57 -10.08 -9.94 -12.78
N LYS A 58 -9.87 -11.22 -12.45
CA LYS A 58 -10.13 -11.75 -11.10
C LYS A 58 -9.53 -10.77 -10.09
N ALA A 59 -10.29 -10.38 -9.06
CA ALA A 59 -9.73 -9.62 -7.96
C ALA A 59 -8.42 -10.31 -7.55
N GLY A 60 -7.29 -9.61 -7.65
CA GLY A 60 -6.01 -10.14 -7.22
C GLY A 60 -6.15 -10.64 -5.78
N LYS A 61 -5.38 -11.66 -5.41
CA LYS A 61 -5.49 -12.25 -4.07
C LYS A 61 -5.14 -11.17 -3.04
N PHE A 62 -6.10 -10.83 -2.18
CA PHE A 62 -5.82 -9.97 -1.03
C PHE A 62 -4.73 -10.62 -0.16
N PRO A 63 -3.81 -9.83 0.40
CA PRO A 63 -2.80 -10.38 1.27
C PRO A 63 -3.47 -11.01 2.51
N SER A 64 -3.04 -12.20 2.90
CA SER A 64 -3.50 -12.79 4.15
C SER A 64 -2.91 -12.07 5.35
N VAL A 65 -3.54 -12.19 6.52
CA VAL A 65 -3.02 -11.62 7.77
C VAL A 65 -1.60 -12.13 8.05
N ASP A 66 -1.33 -13.42 7.79
CA ASP A 66 0.00 -14.01 7.94
C ASP A 66 1.03 -13.41 6.98
N GLU A 67 0.64 -13.12 5.73
CA GLU A 67 1.51 -12.48 4.75
C GLU A 67 1.86 -11.05 5.18
N VAL A 68 0.89 -10.29 5.67
CA VAL A 68 1.10 -8.94 6.23
C VAL A 68 2.03 -9.00 7.43
N LYS A 69 1.76 -9.91 8.39
CA LYS A 69 2.57 -10.07 9.61
C LYS A 69 4.01 -10.44 9.28
N LYS A 70 4.23 -11.42 8.40
CA LYS A 70 5.58 -11.81 7.94
C LYS A 70 6.31 -10.67 7.25
N ALA A 71 5.62 -9.91 6.39
CA ALA A 71 6.20 -8.76 5.71
C ALA A 71 6.60 -7.65 6.70
N LEU A 72 5.75 -7.40 7.70
CA LEU A 72 6.01 -6.42 8.75
C LEU A 72 7.18 -6.84 9.63
N GLU A 73 7.20 -8.06 10.14
CA GLU A 73 8.30 -8.60 10.96
C GLU A 73 9.65 -8.54 10.23
N LYS A 74 9.66 -8.87 8.93
CA LYS A 74 10.86 -8.76 8.09
C LYS A 74 11.36 -7.32 8.04
N ARG A 75 10.46 -6.35 7.99
CA ARG A 75 10.81 -4.93 7.94
C ARG A 75 11.23 -4.38 9.31
N LEU A 76 10.59 -4.81 10.38
CA LEU A 76 10.98 -4.46 11.76
C LEU A 76 12.39 -4.95 12.11
N LYS A 77 12.82 -6.09 11.53
CA LYS A 77 14.19 -6.60 11.69
C LYS A 77 15.24 -5.83 10.90
N SER A 78 14.85 -5.12 9.83
CA SER A 78 15.77 -4.17 9.21
C SER A 78 15.88 -2.98 10.16
N LYS A 79 17.08 -2.71 10.71
CA LYS A 79 17.39 -1.66 11.70
C LYS A 79 17.17 -0.23 11.19
N GLN A 80 16.12 0.00 10.41
CA GLN A 80 15.70 1.30 9.93
C GLN A 80 14.87 1.97 11.00
N GLU A 81 15.20 3.22 11.31
CA GLU A 81 14.40 4.04 12.21
C GLU A 81 13.10 4.47 11.51
N PHE A 82 12.00 4.39 12.25
CA PHE A 82 10.69 4.89 11.86
C PHE A 82 9.92 5.31 13.11
N ASP A 83 9.13 6.37 13.01
CA ASP A 83 8.38 6.98 14.09
C ASP A 83 6.95 6.42 14.21
N SER A 84 6.38 5.94 13.09
CA SER A 84 4.98 5.50 13.04
C SER A 84 4.73 4.41 12.01
N ILE A 85 3.66 3.64 12.23
CA ILE A 85 3.13 2.65 11.28
C ILE A 85 1.74 3.13 10.84
N THR A 86 1.49 3.14 9.54
CA THR A 86 0.28 3.65 8.89
C THR A 86 -0.35 2.57 8.01
N ILE A 87 -1.67 2.57 7.87
CA ILE A 87 -2.46 1.60 7.09
C ILE A 87 -3.41 2.32 6.13
#